data_AF-A0A558NNE7-F1
#
_entry.id   AF-A0A558NNE7-F1
#
_cell.length_a   1.000
_cell.length_b   1.000
_cell.length_c   1.000
_cell.angle_alpha   90.00
_cell.angle_beta   90.00
_cell.angle_gamma   90.00
#
_symmetry.space_group_name_H-M   'P 1'
#
loop_
_entity.id
_entity.type
_entity.pdbx_description
1 polymer ?
#
loop_
_entity_poly.entity_id
_entity_poly.type
_entity_poly.pdbx_seq_one_letter_code
_entity_poly.pdbx_strand_id
1 'polypeptide(L)'
;MPQGIRVFAKEFLVENYDCSEYLSKYEGGYYDNEACLQLLLPISEVAIDTKHQHLVIGHAGSDGIEFCYRIHKPGVWVFYPIEFEFQMVAANIGQLIEGWCNGTIKV
;
A
#
# COMPACT_ATOMS: atom_id res chain seq x y z
N MET A 1 -11.32 21.53 9.32
CA MET A 1 -10.13 20.72 9.69
C MET A 1 -8.88 21.47 9.24
N PRO A 2 -7.80 21.57 10.04
CA PRO A 2 -6.63 22.36 9.68
C PRO A 2 -5.82 21.63 8.60
N GLN A 3 -5.58 22.30 7.48
CA GLN A 3 -4.88 21.74 6.31
C GLN A 3 -3.41 21.38 6.60
N GLY A 4 -2.78 21.98 7.62
CA GLY A 4 -1.35 21.82 7.92
C GLY A 4 -0.92 20.42 8.39
N ILE A 5 -1.72 19.72 9.20
CA ILE A 5 -1.33 18.39 9.72
C ILE A 5 -1.23 17.36 8.58
N ARG A 6 -2.08 17.48 7.55
CA ARG A 6 -2.06 16.60 6.39
C ARG A 6 -0.85 16.82 5.49
N VAL A 7 -0.31 18.03 5.44
CA VAL A 7 0.86 18.36 4.60
C VAL A 7 2.13 17.71 5.18
N PHE A 8 2.39 17.89 6.48
CA PHE A 8 3.55 17.28 7.15
C PHE A 8 3.53 15.75 7.08
N ALA A 9 2.35 15.13 7.19
CA ALA A 9 2.23 13.69 7.03
C ALA A 9 2.59 13.23 5.61
N LYS A 10 2.12 13.92 4.57
CA LYS A 10 2.44 13.59 3.18
C LYS A 10 3.92 13.79 2.86
N GLU A 11 4.55 14.85 3.35
CA GLU A 11 5.99 15.10 3.21
C GLU A 11 6.81 13.95 3.82
N PHE A 12 6.49 13.55 5.06
CA PHE A 12 7.13 12.40 5.68
C PHE A 12 6.98 11.13 4.84
N LEU A 13 5.80 10.89 4.25
CA LEU A 13 5.58 9.70 3.42
C LEU A 13 6.46 9.71 2.16
N VAL A 14 6.57 10.84 1.44
CA VAL A 14 7.39 10.90 0.22
C VAL A 14 8.90 10.88 0.49
N GLU A 15 9.34 11.35 1.65
CA GLU A 15 10.76 11.29 2.05
C GLU A 15 11.19 9.85 2.41
N ASN A 16 10.27 9.04 2.94
CA ASN A 16 10.58 7.73 3.49
C ASN A 16 10.13 6.55 2.60
N TYR A 17 9.10 6.75 1.78
CA TYR A 17 8.48 5.70 0.97
C TYR A 17 8.32 6.14 -0.49
N ASP A 18 8.48 5.18 -1.41
CA ASP A 18 8.29 5.39 -2.86
C ASP A 18 6.79 5.40 -3.25
N CYS A 19 6.02 6.27 -2.60
CA CYS A 19 4.55 6.27 -2.63
C CYS A 19 3.94 7.43 -3.44
N SER A 20 4.74 8.10 -4.28
CA SER A 20 4.30 9.27 -5.04
C SER A 20 3.12 8.97 -5.98
N GLU A 21 3.09 7.78 -6.61
CA GLU A 21 1.94 7.38 -7.42
C GLU A 21 0.68 7.17 -6.59
N TYR A 22 0.80 6.50 -5.44
CA TYR A 22 -0.31 6.31 -4.52
C TYR A 22 -0.91 7.66 -4.10
N LEU A 23 -0.07 8.59 -3.65
CA LEU A 23 -0.51 9.90 -3.17
C LEU A 23 -1.11 10.81 -4.25
N SER A 24 -0.76 10.59 -5.53
CA SER A 24 -1.22 11.44 -6.64
C SER A 24 -2.46 10.90 -7.36
N LYS A 25 -2.58 9.57 -7.49
CA LYS A 25 -3.66 8.93 -8.27
C LYS A 25 -4.62 8.10 -7.43
N TYR A 26 -4.15 7.55 -6.31
CA TYR A 26 -4.86 6.54 -5.53
C TYR A 26 -5.06 6.96 -4.06
N GLU A 27 -4.97 8.25 -3.75
CA GLU A 27 -5.16 8.74 -2.37
C GLU A 27 -6.58 8.49 -1.85
N GLY A 28 -7.55 8.30 -2.74
CA GLY A 28 -8.92 7.88 -2.42
C GLY A 28 -9.08 6.37 -2.24
N GLY A 29 -8.00 5.60 -2.37
CA GLY A 29 -8.04 4.13 -2.40
C GLY A 29 -8.44 3.57 -3.76
N TYR A 30 -8.53 2.25 -3.82
CA TYR A 30 -9.00 1.49 -4.98
C TYR A 30 -9.79 0.28 -4.49
N TYR A 31 -11.04 0.18 -4.93
CA TYR A 31 -11.92 -0.94 -4.65
C TYR A 31 -12.03 -1.82 -5.89
N ASP A 32 -11.69 -3.10 -5.73
CA ASP A 32 -11.89 -4.13 -6.74
C ASP A 32 -13.33 -4.66 -6.63
N ASN A 33 -14.14 -4.36 -7.63
CA ASN A 33 -15.54 -4.76 -7.67
C ASN A 33 -15.72 -6.26 -7.91
N GLU A 34 -14.80 -6.91 -8.64
CA GLU A 34 -14.92 -8.34 -8.95
C GLU A 34 -14.59 -9.18 -7.72
N ALA A 35 -13.53 -8.82 -7.00
CA ALA A 35 -13.16 -9.47 -5.74
C ALA A 35 -13.99 -9.00 -4.54
N CYS A 36 -14.82 -7.95 -4.71
CA CYS A 36 -15.49 -7.25 -3.61
C CYS A 36 -14.51 -6.84 -2.48
N LEU A 37 -13.36 -6.28 -2.85
CA LEU A 37 -12.24 -6.04 -1.95
C LEU A 37 -11.73 -4.61 -2.03
N GLN A 38 -11.52 -3.98 -0.88
CA GLN A 38 -10.75 -2.74 -0.79
C GLN A 38 -9.25 -3.04 -0.95
N LEU A 39 -8.79 -3.14 -2.19
CA LEU A 39 -7.40 -3.50 -2.51
C LEU A 39 -6.41 -2.44 -2.02
N LEU A 40 -6.73 -1.16 -2.20
CA LEU A 40 -5.93 -0.04 -1.67
C LEU A 40 -6.77 0.82 -0.73
N LEU A 41 -6.26 1.11 0.45
CA LEU A 41 -6.90 1.97 1.45
C LEU A 41 -6.87 3.44 1.00
N PRO A 42 -7.89 4.24 1.37
CA PRO A 42 -7.79 5.69 1.27
C PRO A 42 -6.73 6.24 2.24
N ILE A 43 -6.18 7.42 1.95
CA ILE A 43 -5.12 8.07 2.74
C ILE A 43 -5.53 8.32 4.21
N SER A 44 -6.83 8.37 4.49
CA SER A 44 -7.36 8.49 5.86
C SER A 44 -7.24 7.21 6.69
N GLU A 45 -6.96 6.08 6.05
CA GLU A 45 -6.96 4.74 6.65
C GLU A 45 -5.60 4.04 6.57
N VAL A 46 -4.65 4.55 5.77
CA VAL A 46 -3.28 4.02 5.76
C VAL A 46 -2.63 4.17 7.12
N ALA A 47 -1.78 3.21 7.46
CA ALA A 47 -1.07 3.19 8.74
C ALA A 47 0.39 2.80 8.54
N ILE A 48 1.26 3.36 9.37
CA ILE A 48 2.65 2.91 9.46
C ILE A 48 2.71 1.85 10.55
N ASP A 49 3.10 0.63 10.18
CA ASP A 49 3.51 -0.37 11.16
C ASP A 49 4.91 0.00 11.66
N THR A 50 4.99 0.51 12.89
CA THR A 50 6.26 0.93 13.50
C THR A 50 7.14 -0.26 13.90
N LYS A 51 6.56 -1.45 14.09
CA LYS A 51 7.29 -2.66 14.48
C LYS A 51 8.06 -3.23 13.28
N HIS A 52 7.44 -3.24 12.11
CA HIS A 52 8.02 -3.81 10.89
C HIS A 52 8.48 -2.76 9.86
N GLN A 53 8.27 -1.46 10.15
CA GLN A 53 8.73 -0.29 9.39
C GLN A 53 8.21 -0.24 7.95
N HIS A 54 6.92 -0.52 7.76
CA HIS A 54 6.25 -0.40 6.48
C HIS A 54 4.98 0.45 6.56
N LEU A 55 4.66 1.12 5.46
CA LEU A 55 3.40 1.83 5.27
C LEU A 55 2.40 0.86 4.65
N VAL A 56 1.36 0.50 5.40
CA VAL A 56 0.25 -0.32 4.92
C VAL A 56 -0.64 0.54 4.04
N ILE A 57 -0.81 0.12 2.79
CA ILE A 57 -1.60 0.82 1.77
C ILE A 57 -2.80 0.00 1.28
N GLY A 58 -2.96 -1.24 1.73
CA GLY A 58 -3.94 -2.16 1.18
C GLY A 58 -3.93 -3.51 1.87
N HIS A 59 -4.96 -4.31 1.62
CA HIS A 59 -5.08 -5.67 2.13
C HIS A 59 -5.42 -6.65 1.01
N ALA A 60 -4.87 -7.85 1.10
CA ALA A 60 -5.17 -8.95 0.18
C ALA A 60 -6.52 -9.63 0.47
N GLY A 61 -7.14 -9.36 1.62
CA GLY A 61 -8.41 -9.97 2.03
C GLY A 61 -8.29 -11.35 2.69
N SER A 62 -7.09 -11.92 2.80
CA SER A 62 -6.80 -13.19 3.48
C SER A 62 -5.63 -13.07 4.45
N ASP A 63 -5.65 -13.88 5.52
CA ASP A 63 -4.53 -14.16 6.44
C ASP A 63 -3.80 -12.94 7.03
N GLY A 64 -4.45 -11.77 7.05
CA GLY A 64 -3.84 -10.51 7.48
C GLY A 64 -2.74 -10.03 6.54
N ILE A 65 -2.68 -10.52 5.29
CA ILE A 65 -1.70 -10.13 4.30
C ILE A 65 -1.92 -8.67 3.87
N GLU A 66 -0.83 -7.90 3.89
CA GLU A 66 -0.84 -6.46 3.66
C GLU A 66 -0.05 -6.08 2.41
N PHE A 67 -0.63 -5.20 1.60
CA PHE A 67 0.13 -4.46 0.59
C PHE A 67 0.77 -3.23 1.24
N CYS A 68 2.05 -3.03 1.00
CA CYS A 68 2.82 -2.01 1.69
C CYS A 68 3.94 -1.39 0.86
N TYR A 69 4.37 -0.20 1.29
CA TYR A 69 5.68 0.34 0.96
C TYR A 69 6.64 0.12 2.12
N ARG A 70 7.89 -0.19 1.78
CA ARG A 70 8.95 -0.34 2.78
C ARG A 70 9.82 0.91 2.83
N ILE A 71 10.29 1.27 4.01
CA ILE A 71 11.13 2.45 4.18
C ILE A 71 12.39 2.34 3.30
N HIS A 72 12.64 3.37 2.49
CA HIS A 72 13.75 3.48 1.54
C HIS A 72 13.94 2.29 0.58
N LYS A 73 12.87 1.52 0.32
CA LYS A 73 12.87 0.42 -0.64
C LYS A 73 11.79 0.70 -1.69
N PRO A 74 12.16 0.81 -2.98
CA PRO A 74 11.21 1.11 -4.03
C PRO A 74 10.25 -0.06 -4.26
N GLY A 75 9.16 0.25 -4.97
CA GLY A 75 8.14 -0.73 -5.34
C GLY A 75 7.14 -1.05 -4.25
N VAL A 76 6.16 -1.86 -4.62
CA VAL A 76 5.06 -2.32 -3.76
C VAL A 76 5.35 -3.75 -3.31
N TRP A 77 5.18 -3.96 -2.01
CA TRP A 77 5.52 -5.19 -1.32
C TRP A 77 4.28 -5.82 -0.70
N VAL A 78 4.33 -7.12 -0.53
CA VAL A 78 3.41 -7.88 0.31
C VAL A 78 4.14 -8.22 1.60
N PHE A 79 3.49 -7.99 2.74
CA PHE A 79 3.91 -8.50 4.03
C PHE A 79 3.06 -9.72 4.41
N TYR A 80 3.75 -10.84 4.64
CA TYR A 80 3.16 -12.09 5.09
C TYR A 80 3.33 -12.21 6.61
N PRO A 81 2.28 -11.98 7.42
CA PRO A 81 2.42 -11.89 8.88
C PRO A 81 2.69 -13.24 9.55
N ILE A 82 2.39 -14.36 8.90
CA ILE A 82 2.65 -15.71 9.41
C ILE A 82 4.14 -16.05 9.28
N GLU A 83 4.70 -15.80 8.09
CA GLU A 83 6.10 -16.06 7.75
C GLU A 83 7.04 -14.94 8.23
N PHE A 84 6.50 -13.76 8.55
CA PHE A 84 7.24 -12.52 8.81
C PHE A 84 8.14 -12.11 7.63
N GLU A 85 7.65 -12.32 6.40
CA GLU A 85 8.40 -12.09 5.17
C GLU A 85 7.82 -10.95 4.33
N PHE A 86 8.71 -10.30 3.57
CA PHE A 86 8.34 -9.29 2.59
C PHE A 86 8.70 -9.76 1.19
N GLN A 87 7.73 -9.72 0.27
CA GLN A 87 7.93 -10.01 -1.14
C GLN A 87 7.55 -8.81 -2.00
N MET A 88 8.45 -8.36 -2.88
CA MET A 88 8.09 -7.32 -3.84
C MET A 88 7.19 -7.94 -4.91
N VAL A 89 6.02 -7.34 -5.16
CA VAL A 89 5.03 -7.86 -6.10
C VAL A 89 4.81 -6.96 -7.31
N ALA A 90 5.14 -5.68 -7.20
CA ALA A 90 4.99 -4.72 -8.29
C ALA A 90 5.99 -3.59 -8.17
N ALA A 91 6.41 -2.98 -9.29
CA ALA A 91 7.28 -1.80 -9.25
C ALA A 91 6.51 -0.52 -8.87
N ASN A 92 5.17 -0.52 -9.03
CA ASN A 92 4.30 0.62 -8.75
C ASN A 92 2.85 0.16 -8.54
N ILE A 93 1.94 1.08 -8.23
CA ILE A 93 0.54 0.76 -7.90
C ILE A 93 -0.23 0.31 -9.14
N GLY A 94 0.03 0.91 -10.30
CA GLY A 94 -0.61 0.50 -11.56
C GLY A 94 -0.36 -0.98 -11.86
N GLN A 95 0.89 -1.43 -11.69
CA GLN A 95 1.26 -2.83 -11.85
C GLN A 95 0.65 -3.74 -10.78
N LEU A 96 0.49 -3.26 -9.54
CA LEU A 96 -0.22 -4.02 -8.51
C LEU A 96 -1.68 -4.25 -8.92
N ILE A 97 -2.40 -3.20 -9.31
CA ILE A 97 -3.82 -3.29 -9.70
C ILE A 97 -3.97 -4.19 -10.93
N GLU A 98 -3.18 -3.97 -11.98
CA GLU A 98 -3.23 -4.79 -13.20
C GLU A 98 -2.92 -6.25 -12.88
N GLY A 99 -1.84 -6.52 -12.14
CA GLY A 99 -1.42 -7.86 -11.76
C GLY A 99 -2.42 -8.57 -10.86
N TRP A 100 -3.08 -7.84 -9.97
CA TRP A 100 -4.16 -8.36 -9.12
C TRP A 100 -5.36 -8.75 -9.97
N CYS A 101 -5.91 -7.82 -10.75
CA CYS A 101 -7.11 -8.04 -11.54
C CYS A 101 -6.92 -9.11 -12.63
N ASN A 102 -5.72 -9.25 -13.20
CA ASN A 102 -5.44 -10.27 -14.20
C ASN A 102 -4.92 -11.60 -13.61
N GLY A 103 -4.78 -11.70 -12.29
CA GLY A 103 -4.37 -12.91 -11.57
C GLY A 103 -2.88 -13.27 -11.68
N THR A 104 -2.03 -12.36 -12.17
CA THR A 104 -0.57 -12.54 -12.20
C THR A 104 0.06 -12.37 -10.82
N ILE A 105 -0.49 -11.46 -10.00
CA ILE A 105 -0.13 -11.34 -8.58
C ILE A 105 -1.02 -12.30 -7.79
N LYS A 106 -0.37 -13.17 -7.02
CA LYS A 106 -1.02 -14.15 -6.14
C LYS A 106 -0.40 -14.02 -4.76
N VAL A 107 -1.25 -14.08 -3.75
CA VAL A 107 -0.92 -13.93 -2.34
C VAL A 107 -1.57 -15.03 -1.52
#